data_AF-S8F5W3-F1
#
_entry.id   AF-S8F5W3-F1
#
_cell.length_a   1.000
_cell.length_b   1.000
_cell.length_c   1.000
_cell.angle_alpha   90.00
_cell.angle_beta   90.00
_cell.angle_gamma   90.00
#
_symmetry.space_group_name_H-M   'P 1'
#
loop_
_entity.id
_entity.type
_entity.pdbx_description
1 polymer ?
#
loop_
_entity_poly.entity_id
_entity_poly.type
_entity_poly.pdbx_seq_one_letter_code
_entity_poly.pdbx_strand_id
1 'polypeptide(L)'
;SYHMQYAHGISASTGRPFSPPTAFRTIQRTNVGKLEKSELMQGRCHKCKKWVAVEGVKDVPTKVKEIYWWKHAAACHQGSTLDGETDVYIEDDIYRAAVEADEDADADADSESSSEADEDAADDYGSCSEADEDAPA
;
A
#
# COMPACT_ATOMS: atom_id res chain seq x y z
N SER A 1 -7.01 -9.48 2.51
CA SER A 1 -6.64 -8.04 2.50
C SER A 1 -7.77 -7.09 2.94
N TYR A 2 -9.05 -7.32 2.59
CA TYR A 2 -10.18 -6.44 2.96
C TYR A 2 -10.30 -6.12 4.46
N HIS A 3 -10.21 -7.14 5.33
CA HIS A 3 -10.36 -6.96 6.78
C HIS A 3 -9.33 -5.99 7.35
N MET A 4 -8.06 -6.16 6.99
CA MET A 4 -6.97 -5.27 7.43
C MET A 4 -7.21 -3.81 7.03
N GLN A 5 -7.74 -3.57 5.82
CA GLN A 5 -8.01 -2.22 5.34
C GLN A 5 -9.20 -1.54 6.04
N TYR A 6 -10.30 -2.27 6.29
CA TYR A 6 -11.56 -1.65 6.73
C TYR A 6 -11.93 -1.91 8.19
N ALA A 7 -11.27 -2.85 8.85
CA ALA A 7 -11.39 -3.06 10.29
C ALA A 7 -10.19 -2.48 11.06
N HIS A 8 -9.01 -2.44 10.44
CA HIS A 8 -7.78 -1.97 11.10
C HIS A 8 -7.14 -0.75 10.43
N GLY A 9 -7.65 -0.29 9.29
CA GLY A 9 -7.07 0.87 8.60
C GLY A 9 -5.65 0.63 8.08
N ILE A 10 -5.28 -0.63 7.80
CA ILE A 10 -3.94 -1.00 7.31
C ILE A 10 -3.95 -1.14 5.80
N SER A 11 -3.05 -0.42 5.15
CA SER A 11 -2.85 -0.46 3.70
C SER A 11 -2.40 -1.84 3.25
N ALA A 12 -3.03 -2.34 2.18
CA ALA A 12 -2.64 -3.59 1.56
C ALA A 12 -1.29 -3.51 0.85
N SER A 13 -0.92 -2.33 0.34
CA SER A 13 0.29 -2.16 -0.46
C SER A 13 1.53 -1.93 0.38
N THR A 14 1.39 -1.29 1.54
CA THR A 14 2.53 -0.94 2.40
C THR A 14 2.57 -1.73 3.71
N GLY A 15 1.51 -2.46 4.06
CA GLY A 15 1.40 -3.14 5.35
C GLY A 15 1.30 -2.20 6.55
N ARG A 16 1.25 -0.88 6.32
CA ARG A 16 1.26 0.17 7.34
C ARG A 16 -0.14 0.82 7.50
N PRO A 17 -0.45 1.42 8.67
CA PRO A 17 -1.68 2.18 8.84
C PRO A 17 -1.83 3.30 7.80
N PHE A 18 -3.07 3.61 7.42
CA PHE A 18 -3.36 4.77 6.60
C PHE A 18 -3.12 6.07 7.37
N SER A 19 -2.54 7.06 6.71
CA SER A 19 -2.35 8.38 7.30
C SER A 19 -3.66 9.02 7.77
N PRO A 20 -3.69 9.65 8.96
CA PRO A 20 -4.80 10.44 9.46
C PRO A 20 -5.11 11.66 8.58
N PRO A 21 -6.32 12.25 8.74
CA PRO A 21 -6.63 13.55 8.17
C PRO A 21 -5.71 14.66 8.71
N THR A 22 -5.24 15.53 7.83
CA THR A 22 -4.39 16.69 8.20
C THR A 22 -5.14 17.80 8.94
N ALA A 23 -6.46 17.82 8.83
CA ALA A 23 -7.34 18.75 9.51
C ALA A 23 -8.77 18.19 9.56
N PHE A 24 -9.56 18.68 10.50
CA PHE A 24 -10.98 18.36 10.62
C PHE A 24 -11.83 19.63 10.48
N ARG A 25 -13.03 19.48 9.95
CA ARG A 25 -14.07 20.53 9.96
C ARG A 25 -15.46 19.89 10.06
N THR A 26 -16.41 20.63 10.60
CA THR A 26 -17.82 20.23 10.61
C THR A 26 -18.61 21.11 9.65
N ILE A 27 -19.50 20.51 8.86
CA ILE A 27 -20.40 21.21 7.95
C ILE A 27 -21.86 20.98 8.34
N GLN A 28 -22.68 22.02 8.24
CA GLN A 28 -24.14 21.90 8.37
C GLN A 28 -24.75 21.42 7.05
N ARG A 29 -25.64 20.43 7.11
CA ARG A 29 -26.42 19.96 5.97
C ARG A 29 -27.79 20.65 5.98
N THR A 30 -28.21 21.15 4.82
CA THR A 30 -29.45 21.92 4.67
C THR A 30 -30.68 21.05 4.39
N ASN A 31 -30.52 19.89 3.73
CA ASN A 31 -31.59 18.97 3.37
C ASN A 31 -31.42 17.64 4.13
N VAL A 32 -31.84 17.62 5.40
CA VAL A 32 -31.62 16.48 6.32
C VAL A 32 -32.89 15.63 6.37
N GLY A 33 -32.77 14.33 6.05
CA GLY A 33 -33.86 13.37 6.26
C GLY A 33 -34.07 13.04 7.75
N LYS A 34 -35.24 12.48 8.11
CA LYS A 34 -35.62 12.19 9.51
C LYS A 34 -34.62 11.30 10.29
N LEU A 35 -33.82 10.49 9.59
CA LEU A 35 -32.83 9.57 10.17
C LEU A 35 -31.40 9.90 9.72
N GLU A 36 -31.17 11.14 9.30
CA GLU A 36 -29.86 11.62 8.86
C GLU A 36 -29.30 12.63 9.85
N LYS A 37 -27.97 12.71 9.89
CA LYS A 37 -27.28 13.72 10.67
C LYS A 37 -27.39 15.09 10.01
N SER A 38 -27.69 16.09 10.84
CA SER A 38 -27.73 17.50 10.45
C SER A 38 -26.34 18.12 10.29
N GLU A 39 -25.37 17.57 11.01
CA GLU A 39 -23.96 17.94 10.94
C GLU A 39 -23.14 16.76 10.42
N LEU A 40 -22.07 17.07 9.67
CA LEU A 40 -21.17 16.07 9.15
C LEU A 40 -19.71 16.52 9.32
N MET A 41 -18.93 15.71 10.01
CA MET A 41 -17.49 15.89 10.14
C MET A 41 -16.77 15.45 8.87
N GLN A 42 -15.81 16.26 8.45
CA GLN A 42 -14.94 16.02 7.31
C GLN A 42 -13.47 16.10 7.71
N GLY A 43 -12.66 15.24 7.12
CA GLY A 43 -11.21 15.22 7.22
C GLY A 43 -10.55 15.72 5.94
N ARG A 44 -9.42 16.41 6.08
CA ARG A 44 -8.61 16.91 4.96
C ARG A 44 -7.56 15.89 4.54
N CYS A 45 -7.68 15.39 3.31
CA CYS A 45 -6.69 14.47 2.72
C CYS A 45 -5.36 15.19 2.42
N HIS A 46 -4.26 14.58 2.82
CA HIS A 46 -2.90 15.06 2.54
C HIS A 46 -2.52 14.89 1.08
N LYS A 47 -2.97 13.82 0.41
CA LYS A 47 -2.64 13.55 -0.99
C LYS A 47 -3.52 14.36 -1.95
N CYS A 48 -4.82 14.10 -1.97
CA CYS A 48 -5.71 14.74 -2.95
C CYS A 48 -6.16 16.14 -2.56
N LYS A 49 -5.85 16.60 -1.33
CA LYS A 49 -6.27 17.90 -0.83
C LYS A 49 -7.78 18.10 -1.06
N LYS A 50 -8.60 17.11 -0.70
CA LYS A 50 -10.07 17.19 -0.65
C LYS A 50 -10.56 17.04 0.79
N TRP A 51 -11.71 17.63 1.08
CA TRP A 51 -12.42 17.41 2.34
C TRP A 51 -13.36 16.22 2.16
N VAL A 52 -13.15 15.17 2.95
CA VAL A 52 -13.81 13.88 2.82
C VAL A 52 -14.62 13.62 4.09
N ALA A 53 -15.83 13.10 3.95
CA ALA A 53 -16.63 12.68 5.09
C ALA A 53 -15.89 11.61 5.91
N VAL A 54 -15.69 11.87 7.20
CA VAL A 54 -15.08 10.89 8.12
C VAL A 54 -16.14 10.09 8.88
N GLU A 55 -17.42 10.39 8.63
CA GLU A 55 -18.55 9.69 9.21
C GLU A 55 -19.69 9.47 8.20
N GLY A 56 -20.66 8.65 8.61
CA GLY A 56 -21.84 8.34 7.82
C GLY A 56 -22.92 9.42 7.91
N VAL A 57 -23.66 9.57 6.80
CA VAL A 57 -24.81 10.48 6.71
C VAL A 57 -25.98 10.03 7.59
N LYS A 58 -26.19 8.72 7.71
CA LYS A 58 -27.28 8.16 8.52
C LYS A 58 -26.93 8.27 10.00
N ASP A 59 -27.92 8.59 10.82
CA ASP A 59 -27.78 8.60 12.27
C ASP A 59 -27.92 7.18 12.83
N VAL A 60 -27.02 6.31 12.39
CA VAL A 60 -26.93 4.91 12.82
C VAL A 60 -25.48 4.64 13.19
N PRO A 61 -25.21 4.04 14.36
CA PRO A 61 -23.85 3.70 14.75
C PRO A 61 -23.25 2.68 13.78
N THR A 62 -22.04 2.97 13.29
CA THR A 62 -21.25 2.01 12.53
C THR A 62 -20.37 1.19 13.46
N LYS A 63 -20.09 -0.06 13.06
CA LYS A 63 -19.20 -0.97 13.82
C LYS A 63 -17.77 -0.41 13.94
N VAL A 64 -17.33 0.31 12.92
CA VAL A 64 -16.05 1.00 12.85
C VAL A 64 -16.37 2.44 12.46
N LYS A 65 -15.95 3.43 13.26
CA LYS A 65 -16.30 4.84 13.03
C LYS A 65 -15.47 5.42 11.88
N GLU A 66 -14.22 5.01 11.81
CA GLU A 66 -13.18 5.49 10.89
C GLU A 66 -13.29 4.89 9.49
N ILE A 67 -14.17 3.91 9.27
CA ILE A 67 -14.30 3.18 7.99
C ILE A 67 -14.56 4.11 6.80
N TYR A 68 -15.24 5.23 7.01
CA TYR A 68 -15.49 6.22 5.96
C TYR A 68 -14.20 6.88 5.48
N TRP A 69 -13.30 7.20 6.41
CA TRP A 69 -11.96 7.69 6.09
C TRP A 69 -11.14 6.62 5.39
N TRP A 70 -11.10 5.41 5.94
CA TRP A 70 -10.27 4.33 5.39
C TRP A 70 -10.67 3.93 3.97
N LYS A 71 -11.96 4.04 3.61
CA LYS A 71 -12.41 3.89 2.22
C LYS A 71 -11.78 4.89 1.27
N HIS A 72 -11.68 6.15 1.69
CA HIS A 72 -10.96 7.15 0.91
C HIS A 72 -9.46 6.88 0.89
N ALA A 73 -8.86 6.58 2.04
CA ALA A 73 -7.44 6.33 2.16
C ALA A 73 -6.98 5.13 1.30
N ALA A 74 -7.73 4.02 1.32
CA ALA A 74 -7.45 2.84 0.51
C ALA A 74 -7.44 3.15 -1.00
N ALA A 75 -8.38 3.97 -1.48
CA ALA A 75 -8.45 4.35 -2.88
C ALA A 75 -7.46 5.47 -3.25
N CYS A 76 -7.16 6.37 -2.32
CA CYS A 76 -6.42 7.59 -2.60
C CYS A 76 -4.94 7.47 -2.24
N HIS A 77 -4.60 7.04 -1.03
CA HIS A 77 -3.23 7.16 -0.51
C HIS A 77 -2.24 6.31 -1.31
N GLN A 78 -2.58 5.05 -1.62
CA GLN A 78 -1.76 4.15 -2.45
C GLN A 78 -0.28 4.15 -2.07
N GLY A 79 0.02 4.09 -0.76
CA GLY A 79 1.38 4.12 -0.23
C GLY A 79 1.96 5.51 0.07
N SER A 80 1.27 6.60 -0.26
CA SER A 80 1.64 7.93 0.23
C SER A 80 1.31 8.06 1.72
N THR A 81 2.33 8.42 2.50
CA THR A 81 2.24 8.75 3.92
C THR A 81 2.46 10.25 4.15
N LEU A 82 2.17 10.74 5.35
CA LEU A 82 2.64 12.06 5.78
C LEU A 82 4.08 11.97 6.30
N ASP A 83 4.81 13.08 6.19
CA ASP A 83 6.16 13.18 6.72
C ASP A 83 6.15 12.99 8.25
N GLY A 84 7.04 12.15 8.75
CA GLY A 84 7.17 11.86 10.19
C GLY A 84 6.30 10.73 10.74
N GLU A 85 5.43 10.11 9.93
CA GLU A 85 4.55 9.03 10.42
C GLU A 85 5.19 7.64 10.43
N THR A 86 6.28 7.46 9.69
CA THR A 86 6.95 6.17 9.50
C THR A 86 8.31 6.10 10.18
N ASP A 87 8.67 7.12 10.93
CA ASP A 87 9.98 7.24 11.57
C ASP A 87 10.08 6.29 12.76
N VAL A 88 11.29 5.78 12.98
CA VAL A 88 11.57 4.89 14.11
C VAL A 88 11.59 5.73 15.38
N TYR A 89 10.76 5.34 16.34
CA TYR A 89 10.53 6.11 17.56
C TYR A 89 11.73 6.06 18.53
N ILE A 90 12.57 5.04 18.43
CA ILE A 90 13.77 4.86 19.27
C ILE A 90 14.89 4.20 18.45
N GLU A 91 15.98 4.93 18.26
CA GLU A 91 17.23 4.38 17.73
C GLU A 91 18.01 3.74 18.89
N ASP A 92 17.74 2.47 19.16
CA ASP A 92 18.48 1.69 20.15
C ASP A 92 19.57 0.81 19.49
N ASP A 93 20.28 0.05 20.32
CA ASP A 93 21.33 -0.86 19.87
C ASP A 93 20.77 -1.98 18.97
N ILE A 94 19.50 -2.37 19.16
CA ILE A 94 18.83 -3.40 18.36
C ILE A 94 18.49 -2.84 16.98
N TYR A 95 17.94 -1.62 16.93
CA TYR A 95 17.64 -0.94 15.67
C TYR A 95 18.90 -0.75 14.84
N ARG A 96 20.00 -0.26 15.45
CA ARG A 96 21.28 -0.11 14.77
C ARG A 96 21.81 -1.43 14.23
N ALA A 97 21.80 -2.48 15.05
CA ALA A 97 22.23 -3.80 14.61
C ALA A 97 21.37 -4.37 13.46
N ALA A 98 20.06 -4.08 13.45
CA ALA A 98 19.17 -4.50 12.37
C ALA A 98 19.44 -3.72 11.07
N VAL A 99 19.68 -2.41 11.15
CA VAL A 99 20.03 -1.59 9.98
C VAL A 99 21.36 -2.03 9.38
N GLU A 100 22.40 -2.19 10.22
CA GLU A 100 23.71 -2.68 9.76
C GLU A 100 23.60 -4.04 9.07
N ALA A 101 22.80 -4.97 9.62
CA ALA A 101 22.59 -6.29 9.01
C ALA A 101 21.84 -6.25 7.67
N ASP A 102 20.86 -5.34 7.51
CA ASP A 102 20.16 -5.15 6.23
C ASP A 102 21.09 -4.54 5.17
N GLU A 103 21.94 -3.57 5.55
CA GLU A 103 22.93 -2.96 4.64
C GLU A 103 24.01 -3.94 4.19
N ASP A 104 24.52 -4.78 5.10
CA ASP A 104 25.49 -5.83 4.78
C ASP A 104 24.89 -6.87 3.82
N ALA A 105 23.61 -7.24 4.00
CA ALA A 105 22.92 -8.19 3.12
C ALA A 105 22.73 -7.66 1.69
N ASP A 106 22.53 -6.35 1.53
CA ASP A 106 22.45 -5.71 0.21
C ASP A 106 23.85 -5.58 -0.44
N ALA A 107 24.90 -5.36 0.35
CA ALA A 107 26.28 -5.28 -0.14
C ALA A 107 26.82 -6.61 -0.68
N ASP A 108 26.43 -7.74 -0.07
CA ASP A 108 26.79 -9.08 -0.55
C ASP A 108 26.12 -9.43 -1.88
N ALA A 109 24.94 -8.88 -2.18
CA ALA A 109 24.23 -9.13 -3.44
C ALA A 109 24.86 -8.43 -4.66
N ASP A 110 25.50 -7.27 -4.46
CA ASP A 110 26.20 -6.54 -5.54
C ASP A 110 27.59 -7.11 -5.87
N SER A 111 28.17 -7.94 -4.99
CA SER A 111 29.46 -8.59 -5.23
C SER A 111 29.39 -9.78 -6.20
N GLU A 112 28.21 -10.35 -6.45
CA GLU A 112 28.06 -11.55 -7.29
C GLU A 112 27.87 -11.24 -8.81
N SER A 113 27.83 -9.97 -9.22
CA SER A 113 27.60 -9.58 -10.64
C SER A 113 28.87 -9.35 -11.48
N SER A 114 30.09 -9.55 -10.94
CA SER A 114 31.35 -9.23 -11.66
C SER A 114 32.32 -10.40 -11.79
N SER A 115 31.84 -11.54 -12.27
CA SER A 115 32.59 -12.57 -13.01
C SER A 115 31.50 -13.49 -13.56
N GLU A 116 31.26 -13.64 -14.85
CA GLU A 116 32.14 -14.31 -15.81
C GLU A 116 31.89 -13.75 -17.22
N ALA A 117 32.92 -13.18 -17.84
CA ALA A 117 32.97 -12.94 -19.27
C ALA A 117 34.11 -13.79 -19.85
N ASP A 118 33.79 -14.51 -20.93
CA ASP A 118 34.68 -15.13 -21.93
C ASP A 118 35.45 -16.40 -21.44
N GLU A 119 35.58 -17.54 -22.15
CA GLU A 119 35.82 -17.82 -23.58
C GLU A 119 35.48 -19.30 -23.95
N ASP A 120 34.91 -19.48 -25.15
CA ASP A 120 35.09 -20.56 -26.17
C ASP A 120 35.02 -22.09 -25.88
N ALA A 121 34.18 -22.80 -26.65
CA ALA A 121 34.59 -23.73 -27.73
C ALA A 121 33.62 -24.94 -27.95
N ALA A 122 33.17 -25.08 -29.21
CA ALA A 122 32.80 -26.28 -30.00
C ALA A 122 31.92 -27.39 -29.36
N ASP A 123 30.77 -27.75 -29.95
CA ASP A 123 30.55 -28.96 -30.79
C ASP A 123 29.01 -29.18 -30.75
N ASP A 124 28.25 -29.77 -31.67
CA ASP A 124 28.45 -30.49 -32.91
C ASP A 124 27.06 -30.58 -33.56
N TYR A 125 27.05 -30.65 -34.88
CA TYR A 125 25.88 -30.59 -35.75
C TYR A 125 25.07 -31.89 -35.70
N GLY A 126 23.95 -31.88 -34.98
CA GLY A 126 23.00 -33.01 -34.92
C GLY A 126 21.72 -32.77 -35.74
N SER A 127 21.82 -32.90 -37.06
CA SER A 127 20.68 -32.94 -37.99
C SER A 127 19.81 -34.19 -37.78
N CYS A 128 18.49 -34.02 -37.60
CA CYS A 128 17.53 -35.07 -37.97
C CYS A 128 16.22 -34.41 -38.44
N SER A 129 15.99 -34.54 -39.74
CA SER A 129 14.85 -34.07 -40.51
C SER A 129 13.58 -34.92 -40.28
N GLU A 130 12.46 -34.20 -40.15
CA GLU A 130 11.15 -34.38 -40.78
C GLU A 130 10.48 -35.77 -40.82
N ALA A 131 9.27 -35.84 -40.24
CA ALA A 131 8.10 -36.44 -40.89
C ALA A 131 6.80 -35.94 -40.22
N ASP A 132 6.13 -35.00 -40.91
CA ASP A 132 4.72 -35.03 -41.32
C ASP A 132 3.75 -36.02 -40.61
N GLU A 133 2.64 -35.52 -40.07
CA GLU A 133 1.27 -35.60 -40.65
C GLU A 133 0.14 -35.47 -39.60
N ASP A 134 -0.84 -34.65 -40.01
CA ASP A 134 -2.28 -34.74 -39.77
C ASP A 134 -2.93 -34.14 -38.51
N ALA A 135 -3.79 -33.16 -38.81
CA ALA A 135 -4.80 -32.57 -37.95
C ALA A 135 -6.15 -33.37 -38.09
N PRO A 136 -7.34 -32.79 -37.89
CA PRO A 136 -8.19 -33.11 -36.75
C PRO A 136 -9.51 -33.82 -37.11
N ALA A 137 -10.23 -34.29 -36.08
CA ALA A 137 -11.70 -34.38 -36.09
C ALA A 137 -12.27 -34.22 -34.67
#